data_AF-A0A143XHL9-F1
#
_entry.id   AF-A0A143XHL9-F1
#
_cell.length_a   1.000
_cell.length_b   1.000
_cell.length_c   1.000
_cell.angle_alpha   90.00
_cell.angle_beta   90.00
_cell.angle_gamma   90.00
#
_symmetry.space_group_name_H-M   'P 1'
#
loop_
_entity.id
_entity.type
_entity.pdbx_description
1 polymer ?
#
loop_
_entity_poly.entity_id
_entity_poly.type
_entity_poly.pdbx_seq_one_letter_code
_entity_poly.pdbx_strand_id
1 'polypeptide(L)'
;MEEMRVQIEAREPTDGEIRAFWFTLPIDTEQVEELLGIDVDTDYYSITGKELPFADEVQEDTTVEKLNDLYATYENLPSDLKEDYAELMCYFTDLDELHRYRNDIIHYSWCKNMTDVARHILNNDPDFTSLSESVTRYFDYEAYGQYLDDNGRFVETDHGIYELP
;
A
#
# COMPACT_ATOMS: atom_id res chain seq x y z
N MET A 1 2.11 -12.32 8.14
CA MET A 1 2.69 -10.98 7.96
C MET A 1 4.18 -11.19 8.01
N GLU A 2 4.88 -10.93 6.90
CA GLU A 2 6.35 -10.96 6.91
C GLU A 2 6.84 -9.83 7.82
N GLU A 3 7.92 -10.07 8.55
CA GLU A 3 8.53 -9.05 9.40
C GLU A 3 9.15 -7.97 8.52
N MET A 4 8.74 -6.71 8.69
CA MET A 4 9.32 -5.57 7.97
C MET A 4 10.65 -5.18 8.61
N ARG A 5 11.74 -5.19 7.83
CA ARG A 5 13.09 -4.95 8.35
C ARG A 5 13.90 -4.01 7.47
N VAL A 6 14.83 -3.29 8.08
CA VAL A 6 15.83 -2.47 7.38
C VAL A 6 17.23 -2.77 7.92
N GLN A 7 18.24 -2.62 7.06
CA GLN A 7 19.63 -2.66 7.47
C GLN A 7 20.13 -1.23 7.67
N ILE A 8 20.65 -0.95 8.86
CA ILE A 8 21.25 0.33 9.21
C ILE A 8 22.76 0.12 9.37
N GLU A 9 23.54 0.93 8.66
CA GLU A 9 25.00 0.93 8.68
C GLU A 9 25.53 2.26 9.23
N ALA A 10 26.46 2.20 10.17
CA ALA A 10 27.17 3.37 10.65
C ALA A 10 28.12 3.90 9.56
N ARG A 11 28.10 5.22 9.30
CA ARG A 11 28.97 5.86 8.30
C ARG A 11 30.42 5.95 8.75
N GLU A 12 30.65 6.04 10.05
CA GLU A 12 31.99 6.10 10.63
C GLU A 12 32.32 4.79 11.36
N PRO A 13 33.57 4.31 11.27
CA PRO A 13 33.98 3.12 11.97
C PRO A 13 34.08 3.37 13.48
N THR A 14 33.52 2.45 14.27
CA THR A 14 33.74 2.38 15.72
C THR A 14 34.75 1.27 15.98
N ASP A 15 35.86 1.59 16.66
CA ASP A 15 36.99 0.67 16.88
C ASP A 15 37.63 0.09 15.59
N GLY A 16 37.52 0.82 14.47
CA GLY A 16 38.09 0.43 13.19
C GLY A 16 37.20 -0.49 12.34
N GLU A 17 35.98 -0.78 12.79
CA GLU A 17 34.99 -1.58 12.06
C GLU A 17 33.74 -0.75 11.73
N ILE A 18 33.26 -0.85 10.50
CA ILE A 18 31.93 -0.34 10.10
C ILE A 18 30.90 -1.35 10.59
N ARG A 19 29.97 -0.89 11.42
CA ARG A 19 28.91 -1.75 11.98
C ARG A 19 27.65 -1.61 11.13
N ALA A 20 27.03 -2.75 10.81
CA ALA A 20 25.77 -2.80 10.08
C ALA A 20 24.88 -3.92 10.65
N PHE A 21 23.63 -3.61 10.98
CA PHE A 21 22.68 -4.56 11.56
C PHE A 21 21.29 -4.42 10.94
N TRP A 22 20.54 -5.53 10.95
CA TRP A 22 19.14 -5.55 10.57
C TRP A 22 18.27 -5.25 11.80
N PHE A 23 17.30 -4.35 11.62
CA PHE A 23 16.33 -3.95 12.63
C PHE A 23 14.91 -4.21 12.13
N THR A 24 14.05 -4.72 13.00
CA THR A 24 12.63 -4.92 12.72
C THR A 24 11.84 -3.68 13.10
N LEU A 25 10.88 -3.29 12.26
CA LEU A 25 9.99 -2.16 12.53
C LEU A 25 8.88 -2.54 13.53
N PRO A 26 8.47 -1.64 14.44
CA PRO A 26 9.06 -0.32 14.67
C PRO A 26 10.41 -0.43 15.37
N ILE A 27 11.36 0.42 14.97
CA ILE A 27 12.73 0.42 15.45
C ILE A 27 12.81 1.19 16.76
N ASP A 28 13.43 0.58 17.77
CA ASP A 28 13.81 1.24 19.02
C ASP A 28 15.14 1.97 18.82
N THR A 29 15.12 3.29 19.01
CA THR A 29 16.31 4.14 18.87
C THR A 29 17.42 3.72 19.82
N GLU A 30 17.10 3.36 21.08
CA GLU A 30 18.11 2.95 22.06
C GLU A 30 18.85 1.68 21.59
N GLN A 31 18.14 0.76 20.93
CA GLN A 31 18.73 -0.44 20.36
C GLN A 31 19.71 -0.13 19.22
N VAL A 32 19.39 0.85 18.37
CA VAL A 32 20.27 1.29 17.28
C VAL A 32 21.55 1.88 17.84
N GLU A 33 21.45 2.77 18.82
CA GLU A 33 22.60 3.40 19.46
C GLU A 33 23.50 2.38 20.17
N GLU A 34 22.92 1.40 20.88
CA GLU A 34 23.68 0.35 21.56
C GLU A 34 24.47 -0.52 20.57
N LEU A 35 23.83 -0.95 19.48
CA LEU A 35 24.44 -1.86 18.51
C LEU A 35 25.47 -1.15 17.62
N LEU A 36 25.13 0.01 17.09
CA LEU A 36 25.99 0.76 16.17
C LEU A 36 27.03 1.63 16.89
N GLY A 37 26.81 1.98 18.16
CA GLY A 37 27.70 2.86 18.92
C GLY A 37 27.68 4.31 18.43
N ILE A 38 26.56 4.74 17.84
CA ILE A 38 26.33 6.09 17.30
C ILE A 38 25.16 6.74 18.04
N ASP A 39 24.99 8.05 17.87
CA ASP A 39 23.80 8.79 18.29
C ASP A 39 22.83 8.82 17.09
N VAL A 40 21.58 8.38 17.25
CA VAL A 40 20.63 8.33 16.12
C VAL A 40 20.14 9.72 15.67
N ASP A 41 20.28 10.74 16.52
CA ASP A 41 19.92 12.12 16.18
C ASP A 41 20.99 12.80 15.31
N THR A 42 22.04 12.06 14.95
CA THR A 42 23.14 12.51 14.11
C THR A 42 23.13 11.79 12.75
N ASP A 43 23.47 12.50 11.66
CA ASP A 43 23.51 11.96 10.28
C ASP A 43 24.65 10.92 10.06
N TYR A 44 24.99 10.11 11.07
CA TYR A 44 26.10 9.15 11.11
C TYR A 44 25.70 7.72 10.74
N TYR A 45 24.51 7.51 10.17
CA TYR A 45 24.15 6.21 9.59
C TYR A 45 23.54 6.36 8.19
N SER A 46 23.44 5.24 7.49
CA SER A 46 22.72 5.10 6.24
C SER A 46 21.90 3.81 6.24
N ILE A 47 20.78 3.82 5.53
CA ILE A 47 19.98 2.61 5.25
C ILE A 47 20.56 1.91 4.01
N THR A 48 21.01 0.67 4.17
CA THR A 48 21.70 -0.08 3.11
C THR A 48 20.93 -1.31 2.61
N GLY A 49 19.89 -1.73 3.34
CA GLY A 49 19.07 -2.90 3.02
C GLY A 49 17.63 -2.71 3.46
N LYS A 50 16.69 -3.27 2.71
CA LYS A 50 15.24 -3.08 2.91
C LYS A 50 14.49 -4.38 2.62
N GLU A 51 13.69 -4.83 3.58
CA GLU A 51 12.75 -5.94 3.47
C GLU A 51 11.38 -5.45 3.94
N LEU A 52 10.71 -4.64 3.11
CA LEU A 52 9.42 -4.03 3.44
C LEU A 52 8.67 -3.58 2.18
N PRO A 53 7.33 -3.44 2.22
CA PRO A 53 6.52 -3.11 1.03
C PRO A 53 6.81 -1.73 0.44
N PHE A 54 7.01 -0.71 1.28
CA PHE A 54 7.25 0.69 0.88
C PHE A 54 8.74 1.01 0.64
N ALA A 55 9.51 0.06 0.09
CA ALA A 55 10.98 0.17 0.01
C ALA A 55 11.47 1.32 -0.88
N ASP A 56 10.64 1.72 -1.85
CA ASP A 56 10.90 2.84 -2.77
C ASP A 56 10.79 4.20 -2.08
N GLU A 57 10.02 4.29 -0.98
CA GLU A 57 9.88 5.51 -0.19
C GLU A 57 11.00 5.71 0.82
N VAL A 58 11.74 4.64 1.13
CA VAL A 58 12.89 4.69 2.01
C VAL A 58 14.12 5.05 1.18
N GLN A 59 14.83 6.11 1.53
CA GLN A 59 16.12 6.50 0.95
C GLN A 59 17.28 6.17 1.90
N GLU A 60 18.52 6.23 1.42
CA GLU A 60 19.70 5.94 2.24
C GLU A 60 19.83 6.87 3.45
N ASP A 61 19.31 8.10 3.36
CA ASP A 61 19.32 9.14 4.39
C ASP A 61 18.00 9.23 5.19
N THR A 62 17.10 8.26 5.06
CA THR A 62 15.83 8.27 5.79
C THR A 62 16.05 8.05 7.30
N THR A 63 15.37 8.86 8.11
CA THR A 63 15.52 8.83 9.57
C THR A 63 14.80 7.63 10.20
N VAL A 64 15.25 7.17 11.38
CA VAL A 64 14.55 6.13 12.15
C VAL A 64 13.13 6.57 12.51
N GLU A 65 12.93 7.85 12.82
CA GLU A 65 11.60 8.43 13.05
C GLU A 65 10.72 8.29 11.79
N LYS A 66 11.22 8.71 10.62
CA LYS A 66 10.44 8.60 9.37
C LYS A 66 10.16 7.14 8.98
N LEU A 67 11.10 6.22 9.23
CA LEU A 67 10.86 4.78 9.05
C LEU A 67 9.70 4.28 9.93
N ASN A 68 9.69 4.68 11.21
CA ASN A 68 8.62 4.32 12.14
C ASN A 68 7.28 4.96 11.75
N ASP A 69 7.28 6.19 11.23
CA ASP A 69 6.08 6.85 10.70
C ASP A 69 5.52 6.13 9.47
N LEU A 70 6.39 5.73 8.52
CA LEU A 70 5.99 4.94 7.36
C LEU A 70 5.42 3.59 7.78
N TYR A 71 6.09 2.90 8.72
CA TYR A 71 5.59 1.65 9.29
C TYR A 71 4.21 1.83 9.94
N ALA A 72 4.01 2.86 10.76
CA ALA A 72 2.72 3.13 11.38
C ALA A 72 1.63 3.46 10.35
N THR A 73 1.98 4.23 9.31
CA THR A 73 1.07 4.58 8.22
C THR A 73 0.64 3.35 7.43
N TYR A 74 1.61 2.50 7.07
CA TYR A 74 1.36 1.22 6.42
C TYR A 74 0.50 0.32 7.31
N GLU A 75 0.83 0.21 8.61
CA GLU A 75 0.09 -0.66 9.52
C GLU A 75 -1.38 -0.27 9.70
N ASN A 76 -1.71 1.01 9.51
CA ASN A 76 -3.07 1.54 9.56
C ASN A 76 -3.86 1.37 8.25
N LEU A 77 -3.27 0.79 7.19
CA LEU A 77 -4.02 0.40 5.99
C LEU A 77 -4.95 -0.79 6.28
N PRO A 78 -6.12 -0.85 5.65
CA PRO A 78 -6.94 -2.06 5.59
C PRO A 78 -6.14 -3.26 5.08
N SER A 79 -6.46 -4.47 5.57
CA SER A 79 -5.79 -5.72 5.19
C SER A 79 -5.74 -5.94 3.68
N ASP A 80 -6.83 -5.60 3.03
CA ASP A 80 -7.13 -5.80 1.62
C ASP A 80 -6.18 -4.94 0.79
N LEU A 81 -6.02 -3.66 1.17
CA LEU A 81 -5.05 -2.76 0.53
C LEU A 81 -3.60 -3.16 0.78
N LYS A 82 -3.30 -3.83 1.92
CA LYS A 82 -1.96 -4.36 2.19
C LYS A 82 -1.63 -5.57 1.30
N GLU A 83 -2.62 -6.42 1.02
CA GLU A 83 -2.44 -7.60 0.16
C GLU A 83 -2.12 -7.20 -1.28
N ASP A 84 -2.73 -6.12 -1.78
CA ASP A 84 -2.54 -5.58 -3.14
C ASP A 84 -1.73 -4.27 -3.17
N TYR A 85 -0.85 -4.06 -2.19
CA TYR A 85 -0.13 -2.80 -2.03
C TYR A 85 0.71 -2.46 -3.28
N ALA A 86 1.40 -3.43 -3.88
CA ALA A 86 2.27 -3.19 -5.03
C ALA A 86 1.49 -2.71 -6.26
N GLU A 87 0.33 -3.31 -6.52
CA GLU A 87 -0.58 -2.96 -7.61
C GLU A 87 -1.18 -1.57 -7.39
N LEU A 88 -1.63 -1.27 -6.16
CA LEU A 88 -2.21 0.03 -5.81
C LEU A 88 -1.18 1.16 -5.91
N MET A 89 0.06 0.93 -5.48
CA MET A 89 1.13 1.93 -5.55
C MET A 89 1.52 2.34 -6.98
N CYS A 90 1.09 1.61 -8.01
CA CYS A 90 1.22 2.07 -9.40
C CYS A 90 0.33 3.29 -9.72
N TYR A 91 -0.67 3.57 -8.89
CA TYR A 91 -1.68 4.62 -9.10
C TYR A 91 -1.61 5.76 -8.07
N PHE A 92 -0.85 5.58 -7.00
CA PHE A 92 -0.61 6.58 -5.96
C PHE A 92 0.84 7.04 -5.98
N THR A 93 1.08 8.27 -5.53
CA THR A 93 2.41 8.88 -5.53
C THR A 93 3.27 8.34 -4.39
N ASP A 94 2.66 8.14 -3.22
CA ASP A 94 3.31 7.73 -1.98
C ASP A 94 2.31 7.05 -1.03
N LEU A 95 2.82 6.39 0.01
CA LEU A 95 2.00 5.72 1.03
C LEU A 95 1.09 6.69 1.77
N ASP A 96 1.50 7.96 1.93
CA ASP A 96 0.68 8.98 2.58
C ASP A 96 -0.58 9.30 1.76
N GLU A 97 -0.48 9.31 0.43
CA GLU A 97 -1.60 9.47 -0.49
C GLU A 97 -2.55 8.26 -0.46
N LEU A 98 -2.01 7.04 -0.57
CA LEU A 98 -2.80 5.82 -0.45
C LEU A 98 -3.51 5.77 0.91
N HIS A 99 -2.79 6.04 1.99
CA HIS A 99 -3.36 6.06 3.33
C HIS A 99 -4.46 7.12 3.42
N ARG A 100 -4.31 8.32 2.86
CA ARG A 100 -5.36 9.36 2.88
C ARG A 100 -6.68 8.85 2.28
N TYR A 101 -6.62 8.16 1.14
CA TYR A 101 -7.79 7.68 0.40
C TYR A 101 -8.28 6.29 0.82
N ARG A 102 -7.63 5.62 1.77
CA ARG A 102 -7.92 4.23 2.18
C ARG A 102 -9.38 3.90 2.50
N ASN A 103 -10.17 4.89 2.92
CA ASN A 103 -11.59 4.71 3.26
C ASN A 103 -12.54 5.07 2.10
N ASP A 104 -12.03 5.69 1.05
CA ASP A 104 -12.78 6.08 -0.15
C ASP A 104 -12.59 5.06 -1.29
N ILE A 105 -11.59 4.19 -1.19
CA ILE A 105 -11.36 3.08 -2.12
C ILE A 105 -12.42 2.00 -1.91
N ILE A 106 -13.09 1.60 -2.98
CA ILE A 106 -14.09 0.53 -2.95
C ILE A 106 -13.44 -0.76 -3.46
N HIS A 107 -13.50 -1.83 -2.65
CA HIS A 107 -13.00 -3.15 -3.03
C HIS A 107 -14.12 -4.09 -3.46
N TYR A 108 -14.15 -4.41 -4.75
CA TYR A 108 -15.04 -5.42 -5.33
C TYR A 108 -14.36 -6.81 -5.31
N SER A 109 -14.19 -7.38 -4.12
CA SER A 109 -13.44 -8.63 -3.89
C SER A 109 -13.92 -9.87 -4.67
N TRP A 110 -15.17 -9.88 -5.14
CA TRP A 110 -15.75 -11.00 -5.90
C TRP A 110 -15.79 -10.77 -7.41
N CYS A 111 -15.40 -9.58 -7.87
CA CYS A 111 -15.45 -9.20 -9.28
C CYS A 111 -14.14 -9.58 -9.97
N LYS A 112 -14.24 -10.24 -11.14
CA LYS A 112 -13.06 -10.69 -11.92
C LYS A 112 -12.79 -9.85 -13.15
N ASN A 113 -13.70 -8.94 -13.48
CA ASN A 113 -13.67 -8.09 -14.65
C ASN A 113 -14.71 -6.97 -14.46
N MET A 114 -14.65 -5.96 -15.33
CA MET A 114 -15.55 -4.81 -15.30
C MET A 114 -17.03 -5.14 -15.56
N THR A 115 -17.35 -6.29 -16.18
CA THR A 115 -18.74 -6.74 -16.32
C THR A 115 -19.32 -7.17 -14.97
N ASP A 116 -18.52 -7.79 -14.09
CA ASP A 116 -18.95 -8.16 -12.75
C ASP A 116 -19.15 -6.92 -11.87
N VAL A 117 -18.27 -5.92 -11.99
CA VAL A 117 -18.41 -4.61 -11.34
C VAL A 117 -19.70 -3.92 -11.79
N ALA A 118 -19.93 -3.86 -13.10
CA ALA A 118 -21.16 -3.30 -13.69
C ALA A 118 -22.43 -3.98 -13.13
N ARG A 119 -22.43 -5.32 -13.04
CA ARG A 119 -23.53 -6.06 -12.41
C ARG A 119 -23.68 -5.70 -10.94
N HIS A 120 -22.59 -5.61 -10.20
CA HIS A 120 -22.62 -5.28 -8.78
C HIS A 120 -23.23 -3.90 -8.54
N ILE A 121 -22.78 -2.88 -9.26
CA ILE A 121 -23.30 -1.51 -9.14
C ILE A 121 -24.81 -1.48 -9.43
N LEU A 122 -25.23 -2.07 -10.56
CA LEU A 122 -26.63 -2.05 -10.97
C LEU A 122 -27.55 -2.86 -10.04
N ASN A 123 -27.06 -3.95 -9.45
CA ASN A 123 -27.82 -4.73 -8.47
C ASN A 123 -28.00 -3.98 -7.14
N ASN A 124 -27.20 -2.96 -6.86
CA ASN A 124 -27.33 -2.10 -5.70
C ASN A 124 -28.01 -0.76 -6.01
N ASP A 125 -28.32 -0.48 -7.27
CA ASP A 125 -29.03 0.72 -7.72
C ASP A 125 -30.56 0.52 -7.55
N PRO A 126 -31.24 1.32 -6.70
CA PRO A 126 -32.69 1.22 -6.49
C PRO A 126 -33.52 1.45 -7.77
N ASP A 127 -33.07 2.34 -8.65
CA ASP A 127 -33.78 2.66 -9.88
C ASP A 127 -33.67 1.49 -10.86
N PHE A 128 -32.48 0.90 -10.99
CA PHE A 128 -32.28 -0.28 -11.84
C PHE A 128 -33.01 -1.53 -11.30
N THR A 129 -32.91 -1.77 -9.98
CA THR A 129 -33.57 -2.94 -9.34
C THR A 129 -35.09 -2.84 -9.31
N SER A 130 -35.66 -1.64 -9.47
CA SER A 130 -37.11 -1.47 -9.63
C SER A 130 -37.64 -1.95 -10.99
N LEU A 131 -36.76 -2.13 -11.98
CA LEU A 131 -37.13 -2.63 -13.31
C LEU A 131 -37.46 -4.11 -13.26
N SER A 132 -38.42 -4.53 -14.09
CA SER A 132 -38.77 -5.95 -14.21
C SER A 132 -37.66 -6.75 -14.89
N GLU A 133 -37.46 -8.00 -14.46
CA GLU A 133 -36.48 -8.94 -15.04
C GLU A 133 -36.62 -9.11 -16.56
N SER A 134 -37.85 -8.99 -17.08
CA SER A 134 -38.12 -9.05 -18.52
C SER A 134 -37.41 -7.98 -19.34
N VAL A 135 -37.04 -6.86 -18.71
CA VAL A 135 -36.31 -5.72 -19.28
C VAL A 135 -34.82 -5.85 -18.97
N THR A 136 -34.44 -6.11 -17.72
CA THR A 136 -33.03 -6.11 -17.29
C THR A 136 -32.21 -7.26 -17.89
N ARG A 137 -32.84 -8.37 -18.31
CA ARG A 137 -32.14 -9.47 -19.02
C ARG A 137 -31.56 -9.08 -20.38
N TYR A 138 -31.99 -7.97 -20.97
CA TYR A 138 -31.46 -7.44 -22.22
C TYR A 138 -30.43 -6.33 -22.00
N PHE A 139 -30.12 -6.00 -20.74
CA PHE A 139 -29.12 -5.00 -20.43
C PHE A 139 -27.73 -5.52 -20.78
N ASP A 140 -26.94 -4.67 -21.44
CA ASP A 140 -25.59 -4.98 -21.86
C ASP A 140 -24.60 -4.60 -20.76
N TYR A 141 -24.36 -5.54 -19.84
CA TYR A 141 -23.42 -5.34 -18.72
C TYR A 141 -21.97 -5.19 -19.19
N GLU A 142 -21.62 -5.77 -20.34
CA GLU A 142 -20.25 -5.69 -20.88
C GLU A 142 -19.99 -4.27 -21.40
N ALA A 143 -20.93 -3.72 -22.19
CA ALA A 143 -20.84 -2.34 -22.65
C ALA A 143 -20.82 -1.33 -21.48
N TYR A 144 -21.61 -1.57 -20.43
CA TYR A 144 -21.59 -0.70 -19.25
C TYR A 144 -20.29 -0.86 -18.45
N GLY A 145 -19.77 -2.08 -18.31
CA GLY A 145 -18.46 -2.34 -17.70
C GLY A 145 -17.33 -1.60 -18.42
N GLN A 146 -17.29 -1.65 -19.76
CA GLN A 146 -16.32 -0.88 -20.54
C GLN A 146 -16.48 0.62 -20.34
N TYR A 147 -17.72 1.12 -20.30
CA TYR A 147 -17.96 2.53 -20.01
C TYR A 147 -17.42 2.94 -18.63
N LEU A 148 -17.60 2.11 -17.61
CA LEU A 148 -17.04 2.35 -16.27
C LEU A 148 -15.51 2.40 -16.34
N ASP A 149 -14.87 1.45 -17.00
CA ASP A 149 -13.41 1.39 -17.13
C ASP A 149 -12.85 2.63 -17.87
N ASP A 150 -13.51 3.04 -18.95
CA ASP A 150 -13.09 4.19 -19.76
C ASP A 150 -13.23 5.54 -19.03
N ASN A 151 -14.12 5.63 -18.03
CA ASN A 151 -14.50 6.90 -17.38
C ASN A 151 -14.21 6.94 -15.88
N GLY A 152 -13.80 5.84 -15.28
CA GLY A 152 -13.43 5.71 -13.88
C GLY A 152 -11.96 5.39 -13.70
N ARG A 153 -11.60 4.94 -12.49
CA ARG A 153 -10.24 4.52 -12.15
C ARG A 153 -10.33 3.18 -11.45
N PHE A 154 -10.10 2.11 -12.20
CA PHE A 154 -10.19 0.75 -11.70
C PHE A 154 -8.83 0.07 -11.73
N VAL A 155 -8.55 -0.74 -10.72
CA VAL A 155 -7.33 -1.54 -10.62
C VAL A 155 -7.72 -3.00 -10.48
N GLU A 156 -7.36 -3.81 -11.46
CA GLU A 156 -7.53 -5.25 -11.41
C GLU A 156 -6.37 -5.90 -10.66
N THR A 157 -6.68 -6.78 -9.71
CA THR A 157 -5.73 -7.50 -8.85
C THR A 157 -6.13 -8.96 -8.74
N ASP A 158 -5.26 -9.80 -8.18
CA ASP A 158 -5.58 -11.20 -7.91
C ASP A 158 -6.70 -11.36 -6.85
N HIS A 159 -6.94 -10.33 -6.03
CA HIS A 159 -7.94 -10.32 -4.96
C HIS A 159 -9.21 -9.52 -5.32
N GLY A 160 -9.41 -9.16 -6.59
CA GLY A 160 -10.61 -8.48 -7.09
C GLY A 160 -10.30 -7.17 -7.80
N ILE A 161 -11.30 -6.27 -7.86
CA ILE A 161 -11.17 -4.98 -8.52
C ILE A 161 -11.33 -3.86 -7.51
N TYR A 162 -10.41 -2.91 -7.50
CA TYR A 162 -10.52 -1.68 -6.71
C TYR A 162 -11.03 -0.54 -7.58
N GLU A 163 -11.96 0.25 -7.06
CA GLU A 163 -12.32 1.57 -7.61
C GLU A 163 -11.65 2.64 -6.76
N LEU A 164 -10.84 3.45 -7.42
CA LEU A 164 -10.09 4.54 -6.82
C LEU A 164 -10.89 5.85 -6.89
N PRO A 165 -10.69 6.78 -5.93
CA PRO A 165 -11.34 8.09 -5.95
C PRO A 165 -10.87 9.02 -7.09
#